data_AF-A0A822GX46-F1
#
_entry.id   AF-A0A822GX46-F1
#
_cell.length_a   1.000
_cell.length_b   1.000
_cell.length_c   1.000
_cell.angle_alpha   90.00
_cell.angle_beta   90.00
_cell.angle_gamma   90.00
#
_symmetry.space_group_name_H-M   'P 1'
#
loop_
_entity.id
_entity.type
_entity.pdbx_description
1 polymer ?
#
loop_
_entity_poly.entity_id
_entity_poly.type
_entity_poly.pdbx_seq_one_letter_code
_entity_poly.pdbx_strand_id
1 'polypeptide(L)'
;MPDELFKKQHEGYMVKKLEVPKGMKNQGKKFWDEITNHQFSQLEAEITQTLERNDLLRFYDHYISLHSIYRRKLALQKPIDEKKY
;
A
#
# COMPACT_ATOMS: atom_id res chain seq x y z
N MET A 1 -10.07 4.57 -14.97
CA MET A 1 -8.93 3.68 -15.30
C MET A 1 -9.45 2.57 -16.20
N PRO A 2 -8.82 2.29 -17.36
CA PRO A 2 -9.20 1.15 -18.20
C PRO A 2 -8.95 -0.18 -17.47
N ASP A 3 -9.77 -1.19 -17.72
CA ASP A 3 -9.70 -2.47 -16.99
C ASP A 3 -8.40 -3.23 -17.23
N GLU A 4 -7.83 -3.11 -18.43
CA GLU A 4 -6.51 -3.67 -18.75
C GLU A 4 -5.40 -3.08 -17.88
N LEU A 5 -5.47 -1.78 -17.59
CA LEU A 5 -4.47 -1.11 -16.78
C LEU A 5 -4.61 -1.48 -15.30
N PHE A 6 -5.85 -1.64 -14.83
CA PHE A 6 -6.12 -2.16 -13.49
C PHE A 6 -5.53 -3.56 -13.32
N LYS A 7 -5.81 -4.48 -14.25
CA LYS A 7 -5.31 -5.85 -14.21
C LYS A 7 -3.78 -5.91 -14.20
N LYS A 8 -3.13 -5.10 -15.05
CA LYS A 8 -1.66 -5.01 -15.09
C LYS A 8 -1.05 -4.52 -13.77
N GLN A 9 -1.67 -3.53 -13.13
CA GLN A 9 -1.22 -3.02 -11.83
C GLN A 9 -1.44 -4.04 -10.72
N HIS A 10 -2.59 -4.72 -10.74
CA HIS A 10 -2.93 -5.80 -9.81
C HIS A 10 -1.91 -6.95 -9.89
N GLU A 11 -1.66 -7.47 -11.09
CA GLU A 11 -0.67 -8.52 -11.32
C GLU A 11 0.74 -8.09 -10.87
N GLY A 12 1.14 -6.86 -11.20
CA GLY A 12 2.44 -6.32 -10.78
C GLY A 12 2.59 -6.17 -9.27
N TYR A 13 1.51 -5.85 -8.56
CA TYR A 13 1.49 -5.82 -7.10
C TYR A 13 1.61 -7.24 -6.50
N MET A 14 0.86 -8.19 -7.05
CA MET A 14 0.87 -9.58 -6.60
C MET A 14 2.24 -10.24 -6.74
N VAL A 15 2.92 -10.03 -7.87
CA VAL A 15 4.28 -10.54 -8.10
C VAL A 15 5.26 -10.03 -7.04
N LYS A 16 5.17 -8.74 -6.68
CA LYS A 16 6.04 -8.16 -5.64
C LYS A 16 5.73 -8.70 -4.25
N LYS A 17 4.45 -8.89 -3.93
CA LYS A 17 4.03 -9.35 -2.60
C LYS A 17 4.44 -10.82 -2.36
N LEU A 18 4.32 -11.64 -3.39
CA LEU A 18 4.65 -13.07 -3.36
C LEU A 18 6.12 -13.35 -3.73
N GLU A 19 6.92 -12.33 -3.99
CA GLU A 19 8.33 -12.51 -4.34
C GLU A 19 9.08 -13.24 -3.21
N VAL A 20 9.83 -14.28 -3.60
CA VAL A 20 10.67 -15.05 -2.69
C VAL A 20 11.95 -14.24 -2.42
N PRO A 21 12.25 -13.89 -1.15
CA PRO A 21 13.42 -13.10 -0.83
C PRO A 21 14.69 -13.86 -1.22
N LYS A 22 15.57 -13.20 -1.99
CA LYS A 22 16.88 -13.75 -2.35
C LYS A 22 17.84 -13.59 -1.19
N GLY A 23 18.27 -14.71 -0.62
CA GLY A 23 19.27 -14.77 0.45
C GLY A 23 18.70 -14.72 1.87
N MET A 24 19.47 -15.30 2.80
CA MET A 24 19.03 -15.56 4.18
C MET A 24 18.72 -14.29 4.98
N LYS A 25 19.46 -13.20 4.76
CA LYS A 25 19.21 -11.92 5.44
C LYS A 25 17.82 -11.35 5.12
N ASN A 26 17.44 -11.39 3.84
CA ASN A 26 16.15 -10.86 3.38
C ASN A 26 14.99 -11.75 3.85
N GLN A 27 15.21 -13.06 3.90
CA GLN A 27 14.25 -14.01 4.44
C GLN A 27 14.03 -13.80 5.96
N GLY A 28 15.12 -13.65 6.72
CA GLY A 28 15.04 -13.34 8.16
C GLY A 28 14.33 -12.01 8.44
N LYS A 29 14.61 -10.97 7.62
CA LYS A 29 13.87 -9.71 7.70
C LYS A 29 12.37 -9.90 7.43
N LYS A 30 12.01 -10.63 6.37
CA LYS A 30 10.60 -10.90 6.04
C LYS A 30 9.88 -11.57 7.22
N PHE A 31 10.46 -12.61 7.81
CA PHE A 31 9.86 -13.27 8.97
C PHE A 31 9.73 -12.36 10.19
N TRP A 32 10.74 -11.53 10.46
CA TRP A 32 10.66 -10.59 11.57
C TRP A 32 9.58 -9.52 11.35
N ASP A 33 9.43 -9.02 10.12
CA ASP A 33 8.38 -8.08 9.74
C ASP A 33 6.98 -8.72 9.88
N GLU A 34 6.81 -10.00 9.52
CA GLU A 34 5.55 -10.74 9.68
C GLU A 34 5.20 -10.95 11.18
N ILE A 35 6.18 -11.30 12.00
CA ILE A 35 6.00 -11.47 13.46
C ILE A 35 5.63 -10.16 14.13
N THR A 36 6.33 -9.07 13.82
CA THR A 36 6.17 -7.78 14.50
C THR A 36 4.90 -7.04 14.09
N ASN A 37 4.50 -7.16 12.83
CA ASN A 37 3.34 -6.44 12.30
C ASN A 37 2.06 -7.29 12.25
N HIS A 38 2.14 -8.58 12.57
CA HIS A 38 1.04 -9.55 12.40
C HIS A 38 0.45 -9.56 10.97
N GLN A 39 1.27 -9.21 9.98
CA GLN A 39 0.88 -9.14 8.57
C GLN A 39 1.39 -10.38 7.85
N PHE A 40 0.49 -11.32 7.54
CA PHE A 40 0.83 -12.53 6.82
C PHE A 40 0.68 -12.31 5.32
N SER A 41 1.80 -12.38 4.60
CA SER A 41 1.86 -12.01 3.18
C SER A 41 0.95 -12.84 2.27
N GLN A 42 0.65 -14.09 2.63
CA GLN A 42 -0.27 -14.97 1.90
C GLN A 42 -1.74 -14.55 2.05
N LEU A 43 -2.19 -14.25 3.27
CA LEU A 43 -3.57 -13.83 3.54
C LEU A 43 -3.90 -12.53 2.80
N GLU A 44 -2.99 -11.56 2.84
CA GLU A 44 -3.17 -10.30 2.12
C GLU A 44 -3.20 -10.50 0.60
N ALA A 45 -2.43 -11.46 0.07
CA ALA A 45 -2.44 -11.80 -1.34
C ALA A 45 -3.78 -12.41 -1.76
N GLU A 46 -4.36 -13.30 -0.95
CA GLU A 46 -5.69 -13.87 -1.20
C GLU A 46 -6.78 -12.80 -1.20
N ILE A 47 -6.78 -11.91 -0.21
CA ILE A 47 -7.72 -10.78 -0.15
C ILE A 47 -7.54 -9.85 -1.36
N THR A 48 -6.29 -9.61 -1.77
CA THR A 48 -6.04 -8.73 -2.93
C THR A 48 -6.59 -9.31 -4.22
N GLN A 49 -6.60 -10.64 -4.38
CA GLN A 49 -7.16 -11.29 -5.58
C GLN A 49 -8.67 -11.09 -5.73
N THR A 50 -9.40 -10.87 -4.64
CA THR A 50 -10.86 -10.66 -4.68
C THR A 50 -11.26 -9.21 -4.90
N LEU A 51 -10.32 -8.26 -4.82
CA LEU A 51 -10.61 -6.83 -4.96
C LEU A 51 -10.91 -6.45 -6.40
N GLU A 52 -12.05 -5.79 -6.59
CA GLU A 52 -12.41 -5.19 -7.87
C GLU A 52 -11.97 -3.72 -7.95
N ARG A 53 -11.87 -3.22 -9.18
CA ARG A 53 -11.60 -1.79 -9.45
C ARG A 53 -12.59 -0.88 -8.71
N ASN A 54 -13.85 -1.29 -8.64
CA ASN A 54 -14.90 -0.50 -8.00
C ASN A 54 -14.71 -0.39 -6.49
N ASP A 55 -14.13 -1.40 -5.84
CA ASP A 55 -13.83 -1.36 -4.41
C ASP A 55 -12.76 -0.33 -4.10
N LEU A 56 -11.72 -0.23 -4.94
CA LEU A 56 -10.69 0.80 -4.80
C LEU A 56 -11.24 2.21 -5.01
N LEU A 57 -12.16 2.38 -5.96
CA LEU A 57 -12.82 3.66 -6.18
C LEU A 57 -13.67 4.05 -4.97
N ARG A 58 -14.46 3.11 -4.41
CA ARG A 58 -15.23 3.34 -3.18
C ARG A 58 -14.33 3.69 -2.00
N PHE A 59 -13.20 2.99 -1.86
CA PHE A 59 -12.22 3.28 -0.83
C PHE A 59 -11.65 4.69 -0.97
N TYR A 60 -11.26 5.09 -2.19
CA TYR A 60 -10.76 6.43 -2.47
C TYR A 60 -11.80 7.50 -2.14
N ASP A 61 -13.02 7.34 -2.66
CA ASP A 61 -14.12 8.30 -2.46
C ASP A 61 -14.47 8.43 -0.98
N HIS A 62 -14.41 7.33 -0.23
CA HIS A 62 -14.78 7.31 1.17
C HIS A 62 -13.67 7.78 2.12
N TYR A 63 -12.38 7.54 1.87
CA TYR A 63 -11.32 7.87 2.84
C TYR A 63 -10.31 8.93 2.39
N ILE A 64 -10.16 9.15 1.08
CA ILE A 64 -9.06 9.96 0.52
C ILE A 64 -9.57 11.24 -0.15
N SER A 65 -10.72 11.15 -0.84
CA SER A 65 -11.32 12.24 -1.61
C SER A 65 -11.41 13.54 -0.81
N LEU A 66 -11.27 14.67 -1.50
CA LEU A 66 -11.31 16.01 -0.90
C LEU A 66 -12.59 16.25 -0.10
N HIS A 67 -13.70 15.70 -0.60
CA HIS A 67 -15.04 15.90 -0.07
C HIS A 67 -15.47 14.79 0.92
N SER A 68 -14.58 13.84 1.23
CA SER A 68 -14.91 12.80 2.19
C SER A 68 -14.96 13.35 3.62
N ILE A 69 -16.03 13.00 4.34
CA ILE A 69 -16.17 13.26 5.78
C ILE A 69 -15.21 12.43 6.64
N TYR A 70 -14.71 11.30 6.12
CA TYR A 70 -13.77 10.41 6.81
C TYR A 70 -12.31 10.71 6.46
N ARG A 71 -12.06 11.75 5.66
CA ARG A 71 -10.72 12.11 5.21
C ARG A 71 -9.85 12.56 6.37
N ARG A 72 -8.72 11.87 6.59
CA ARG A 72 -7.72 12.22 7.59
C ARG A 72 -6.40 12.59 6.91
N LYS A 73 -6.19 13.88 6.65
CA LYS A 73 -4.97 14.40 6.00
C LYS A 73 -4.06 15.07 7.03
N LEU A 74 -2.85 14.55 7.17
CA LEU A 74 -1.77 15.20 7.90
C LEU A 74 -0.78 15.81 6.89
N ALA A 75 -0.41 17.07 7.08
CA ALA A 75 0.61 17.74 6.29
C ALA A 75 1.66 18.32 7.23
N LEU A 76 2.93 17.93 7.04
CA LEU A 76 4.05 18.49 7.79
C LEU A 76 4.66 19.61 6.95
N GLN A 77 4.60 20.83 7.47
CA GLN A 77 5.35 21.95 6.91
C GLN A 77 6.74 21.95 7.54
N LYS A 78 7.79 21.94 6.71
CA LYS A 78 9.15 22.13 7.23
C LYS A 78 9.26 23.53 7.84
N PRO A 79 10.00 23.70 8.95
CA PRO A 79 10.30 25.02 9.46
C PRO A 79 11.02 25.82 8.37
N ILE A 80 10.63 27.10 8.22
CA ILE A 80 11.37 28.04 7.38
C ILE A 80 12.66 28.32 8.15
N ASP A 81 13.81 27.91 7.60
CA ASP A 81 15.10 28.28 8.16
C ASP A 81 15.25 29.81 8.04
N GLU A 82 14.84 30.54 9.08
CA GLU A 82 15.12 31.96 9.26
C GLU A 82 16.62 32.13 9.60
N LYS A 83 17.48 31.84 8.62
CA LYS A 83 18.86 32.33 8.60
C LYS A 83 19.09 33.01 7.27
N LYS A 84 18.65 34.26 7.19
CA LYS A 84 19.13 35.22 6.22
C LYS A 84 19.48 36.53 6.94
N TYR A 85 20.79 36.77 6.97
CA TYR A 85 21.55 37.98 7.31
C TYR A 85 21.72 38.27 8.79
#